data_AF-A0A098G6R8-F1
#
_entry.id   AF-A0A098G6R8-F1
#
_cell.length_a   1.000
_cell.length_b   1.000
_cell.length_c   1.000
_cell.angle_alpha   90.00
_cell.angle_beta   90.00
_cell.angle_gamma   90.00
#
_symmetry.space_group_name_H-M   'P 1'
#
loop_
_entity.id
_entity.type
_entity.pdbx_description
1 polymer ?
#
loop_
_entity_poly.entity_id
_entity_poly.type
_entity_poly.pdbx_seq_one_letter_code
_entity_poly.pdbx_strand_id
1 'polypeptide(L)'
;MATNYSLSDFISDPVTSDAVLSYSKSRVPTKSVHALKNGQIAWDAMLDLKGLKTEAAREALIQFISSQAQIYERCVLIIHGKDSRHGVPPLIKNLVNQWLPQLDEVLAFYSAQVKDGGLEAVYVLLKKASRTDLPTRLPTKGRESSFLVAETRSMERKRRLAEQQGERQLAPVKAREHSDEEPKAGPEGELQNSILQHPALDSQRFDGIDPNLNPEPPLNTKARREFDNEKREQEKEKQLRLGNMPRFTSTPTPRGP
;
A
#
# COMPACT_ATOMS: atom_id res chain seq x y z
N MET A 1 19.46 -8.34 10.20
CA MET A 1 20.55 -8.43 11.20
C MET A 1 19.92 -8.30 12.56
N ALA A 2 20.16 -9.24 13.49
CA ALA A 2 19.65 -9.11 14.86
C ALA A 2 20.37 -7.94 15.54
N THR A 3 19.61 -6.97 16.04
CA THR A 3 20.16 -5.86 16.82
C THR A 3 20.58 -6.41 18.18
N ASN A 4 21.89 -6.51 18.42
CA ASN A 4 22.42 -6.92 19.73
C ASN A 4 22.34 -5.74 20.69
N TYR A 5 21.26 -5.68 21.47
CA TYR A 5 21.10 -4.73 22.56
C TYR A 5 21.70 -5.30 23.85
N SER A 6 22.58 -4.54 24.50
CA SER A 6 23.02 -4.80 25.88
C SER A 6 22.25 -3.87 26.81
N LEU A 7 21.11 -4.31 27.31
CA LEU A 7 20.25 -3.53 28.20
C LEU A 7 20.82 -3.47 29.62
N SER A 8 20.82 -2.30 30.25
CA SER A 8 21.21 -2.12 31.66
C SER A 8 20.06 -2.45 32.62
N ASP A 9 20.36 -3.18 33.69
CA ASP A 9 19.41 -3.52 34.77
C ASP A 9 19.45 -2.56 35.96
N PHE A 10 20.28 -1.53 35.88
CA PHE A 10 20.41 -0.57 36.95
C PHE A 10 19.14 0.28 37.07
N ILE A 11 18.37 0.09 38.13
CA ILE A 11 17.15 0.85 38.46
C ILE A 11 17.55 1.98 39.42
N SER A 12 17.54 3.23 38.96
CA SER A 12 17.84 4.39 39.82
C SER A 12 16.67 4.73 40.75
N ASP A 13 15.46 4.79 40.19
CA ASP A 13 14.26 5.28 40.86
C ASP A 13 13.14 4.25 40.72
N PRO A 14 13.04 3.30 41.67
CA PRO A 14 12.06 2.24 41.58
C PRO A 14 10.64 2.80 41.73
N VAL A 15 9.76 2.44 40.80
CA VAL A 15 8.35 2.76 40.81
C VAL A 15 7.54 1.70 41.54
N THR A 16 6.45 2.14 42.17
CA THR A 16 5.50 1.29 42.87
C THR A 16 4.55 0.57 41.89
N SER A 17 3.82 -0.41 42.41
CA SER A 17 2.85 -1.20 41.62
C SER A 17 1.70 -0.36 41.05
N ASP A 18 1.29 0.68 41.77
CA ASP A 18 0.23 1.62 41.41
C ASP A 18 0.71 2.83 40.56
N ALA A 19 2.03 3.00 40.38
CA ALA A 19 2.56 4.09 39.59
C ALA A 19 2.25 3.94 38.09
N VAL A 20 1.89 5.05 37.44
CA VAL A 20 1.73 5.11 35.99
C VAL A 20 3.10 5.23 35.31
N LEU A 21 3.37 4.36 34.35
CA LEU A 21 4.54 4.45 33.49
C LEU A 21 4.26 5.40 32.32
N SER A 22 5.20 6.30 32.05
CA SER A 22 5.09 7.26 30.96
C SER A 22 6.47 7.68 30.48
N TYR A 23 6.72 7.51 29.19
CA TYR A 23 7.96 7.92 28.54
C TYR A 23 7.68 8.34 27.09
N SER A 24 8.42 9.34 26.62
CA SER A 24 8.38 9.76 25.23
C SER A 24 9.71 10.39 24.81
N LYS A 25 10.20 10.03 23.63
CA LYS A 25 11.33 10.72 23.00
C LYS A 25 10.91 12.13 22.58
N SER A 26 11.86 13.08 22.62
CA SER A 26 11.63 14.51 22.30
C SER A 26 11.04 14.75 20.90
N ARG A 27 11.29 13.86 19.94
CA ARG A 27 10.82 13.98 18.54
C ARG A 27 9.41 13.46 18.29
N VAL A 28 8.70 12.96 19.30
CA VAL A 28 7.34 12.41 19.14
C VAL A 28 6.30 13.54 19.25
N PRO A 29 5.38 13.69 18.28
CA PRO A 29 4.34 14.71 18.37
C PRO A 29 3.43 14.50 19.58
N THR A 30 3.13 15.56 20.32
CA THR A 30 2.26 15.53 21.52
C THR A 30 0.91 14.87 21.26
N LYS A 31 0.33 15.06 20.07
CA LYS A 31 -0.92 14.40 19.65
C LYS A 31 -0.80 12.87 19.65
N SER A 32 0.36 12.32 19.25
CA SER A 32 0.58 10.87 19.23
C SER A 32 0.71 10.32 20.64
N VAL A 33 1.42 11.02 21.53
CA VAL A 33 1.53 10.65 22.95
C VAL A 33 0.16 10.70 23.63
N HIS A 34 -0.64 11.73 23.33
CA HIS A 34 -1.98 11.87 23.87
C HIS A 34 -2.92 10.75 23.37
N ALA A 35 -2.85 10.41 22.09
CA ALA A 35 -3.60 9.28 21.53
C ALA A 35 -3.19 7.94 22.14
N LEU A 36 -1.88 7.74 22.39
CA LEU A 36 -1.35 6.55 23.08
C LEU A 36 -1.91 6.45 24.51
N LYS A 37 -1.83 7.55 25.28
CA LYS A 37 -2.37 7.64 26.65
C LYS A 37 -3.85 7.29 26.73
N ASN A 38 -4.64 7.74 25.75
CA ASN A 38 -6.07 7.50 25.71
C ASN A 38 -6.44 6.14 25.11
N GLY A 39 -5.47 5.29 24.73
CA GLY A 39 -5.72 4.00 24.07
C GLY A 39 -6.47 4.14 22.73
N GLN A 40 -6.25 5.25 22.01
CA GLN A 40 -6.84 5.54 20.70
C GLN A 40 -6.03 4.94 19.55
N ILE A 41 -4.81 4.50 19.83
CA ILE A 41 -3.98 3.77 18.87
C ILE A 41 -4.21 2.30 19.15
N ALA A 42 -4.82 1.59 18.20
CA ALA A 42 -4.97 0.14 18.28
C ALA A 42 -3.58 -0.50 18.37
N TRP A 43 -3.45 -1.51 19.22
CA TRP A 43 -2.27 -2.36 19.29
C TRP A 43 -2.50 -3.60 18.45
N ASP A 44 -1.45 -4.06 17.79
CA ASP A 44 -1.54 -5.13 16.80
C ASP A 44 -0.91 -6.44 17.30
N ALA A 45 -0.04 -6.35 18.30
CA ALA A 45 0.61 -7.48 18.94
C ALA A 45 0.76 -7.29 20.46
N MET A 46 0.88 -8.42 21.15
CA MET A 46 1.00 -8.47 22.62
C MET A 46 2.15 -9.38 23.04
N LEU A 47 2.90 -8.96 24.06
CA LEU A 47 3.91 -9.76 24.75
C LEU A 47 3.54 -9.90 26.22
N ASP A 48 3.52 -11.13 26.73
CA ASP A 48 3.35 -11.41 28.16
C ASP A 48 4.69 -11.79 28.79
N LEU A 49 5.11 -11.00 29.79
CA LEU A 49 6.34 -11.19 30.58
C LEU A 49 6.05 -11.72 31.98
N LYS A 50 4.77 -11.96 32.33
CA LYS A 50 4.37 -12.36 33.67
C LYS A 50 5.03 -13.68 34.08
N GLY A 51 5.68 -13.66 35.25
CA GLY A 51 6.30 -14.85 35.84
C GLY A 51 7.57 -15.34 35.11
N LEU A 52 8.02 -14.64 34.07
CA LEU A 52 9.30 -14.92 33.45
C LEU A 52 10.45 -14.50 34.38
N LYS A 53 11.56 -15.24 34.30
CA LYS A 53 12.82 -14.81 34.92
C LYS A 53 13.34 -13.56 34.21
N THR A 54 14.07 -12.72 34.90
CA THR A 54 14.61 -11.45 34.37
C THR A 54 15.33 -11.61 33.03
N GLU A 55 16.24 -12.58 32.91
CA GLU A 55 16.95 -12.80 31.64
C GLU A 55 16.03 -13.24 30.50
N ALA A 56 15.12 -14.18 30.76
CA ALA A 56 14.15 -14.63 29.75
C ALA A 56 13.21 -13.49 29.33
N ALA A 57 12.80 -12.64 30.28
CA ALA A 57 11.98 -11.47 30.00
C ALA A 57 12.74 -10.44 29.14
N ARG A 58 14.03 -10.23 29.41
CA ARG A 58 14.90 -9.34 28.62
C ARG A 58 15.02 -9.82 27.18
N GLU A 59 15.36 -11.09 26.99
CA GLU A 59 15.52 -11.70 25.66
C GLU A 59 14.21 -11.65 24.88
N ALA A 60 13.09 -12.03 25.51
CA ALA A 60 11.77 -11.98 24.91
C ALA A 60 11.38 -10.56 24.50
N LEU A 61 11.66 -9.56 25.35
CA LEU A 61 11.38 -8.15 25.06
C LEU A 61 12.18 -7.65 23.84
N ILE A 62 13.48 -7.91 23.80
CA ILE A 62 14.35 -7.49 22.69
C ILE A 62 13.88 -8.13 21.38
N GLN A 63 13.65 -9.44 21.39
CA GLN A 63 13.21 -10.18 20.21
C GLN A 63 11.83 -9.70 19.72
N PHE A 64 10.89 -9.49 20.64
CA PHE A 64 9.56 -9.01 20.31
C PHE A 64 9.61 -7.61 19.69
N ILE A 65 10.26 -6.64 20.33
CA ILE A 65 10.33 -5.26 19.81
C ILE A 65 11.02 -5.22 18.43
N SER A 66 12.14 -5.94 18.28
CA SER A 66 12.84 -6.02 16.99
C SER A 66 11.97 -6.61 15.89
N SER A 67 11.25 -7.70 16.19
CA SER A 67 10.36 -8.37 15.23
C SER A 67 9.18 -7.49 14.83
N GLN A 68 8.51 -6.88 15.82
CA GLN A 68 7.34 -6.01 15.59
C GLN A 68 7.70 -4.73 14.84
N ALA A 69 8.88 -4.17 15.11
CA ALA A 69 9.40 -3.02 14.36
C ALA A 69 9.68 -3.37 12.88
N GLN A 70 10.10 -4.60 12.57
CA GLN A 70 10.37 -5.05 11.20
C GLN A 70 9.10 -5.25 10.38
N ILE A 71 8.01 -5.72 11.00
CA ILE A 71 6.71 -5.90 10.33
C ILE A 71 5.86 -4.61 10.30
N TYR A 72 6.45 -3.47 10.65
CA TYR A 72 5.85 -2.13 10.59
C TYR A 72 4.68 -1.89 11.54
N GLU A 73 4.55 -2.68 12.62
CA GLU A 73 3.51 -2.44 13.61
C GLU A 73 3.73 -1.13 14.34
N ARG A 74 2.63 -0.41 14.58
CA ARG A 74 2.72 0.95 15.12
C ARG A 74 2.67 0.95 16.65
N CYS A 75 1.85 0.10 17.22
CA CYS A 75 1.62 0.03 18.66
C CYS A 75 1.57 -1.43 19.09
N VAL A 76 2.24 -1.74 20.18
CA VAL A 76 2.24 -3.08 20.79
C VAL A 76 1.90 -2.98 22.27
N LEU A 77 1.34 -4.04 22.82
CA LEU A 77 1.02 -4.16 24.23
C LEU A 77 2.05 -5.06 24.93
N ILE A 78 2.58 -4.63 26.05
CA ILE A 78 3.46 -5.45 26.88
C ILE A 78 2.83 -5.61 28.25
N ILE A 79 2.52 -6.84 28.62
CA ILE A 79 2.04 -7.21 29.94
C ILE A 79 3.26 -7.57 30.77
N HIS A 80 3.62 -6.73 31.73
CA HIS A 80 4.66 -7.06 32.70
C HIS A 80 4.09 -7.77 33.94
N GLY A 81 2.78 -7.69 34.14
CA GLY A 81 2.07 -8.29 35.26
C GLY A 81 2.27 -7.54 36.57
N LYS A 82 1.68 -8.09 37.62
CA LYS A 82 1.75 -7.56 38.98
C LYS A 82 2.70 -8.39 39.84
N ASP A 83 3.92 -7.89 39.95
CA ASP A 83 4.91 -8.45 40.87
C ASP A 83 4.87 -7.66 42.18
N SER A 84 3.90 -7.89 43.05
CA SER A 84 3.92 -7.28 44.38
C SER A 84 3.94 -8.37 45.43
N ARG A 85 5.15 -8.80 45.79
CA ARG A 85 5.36 -9.36 47.12
C ARG A 85 5.21 -8.19 48.09
N HIS A 86 4.49 -8.38 49.19
CA HIS A 86 4.16 -7.30 50.13
C HIS A 86 5.40 -6.46 50.46
N GLY A 87 5.36 -5.15 50.15
CA GLY A 87 6.43 -4.20 50.45
C GLY A 87 7.60 -4.13 49.45
N VAL A 88 7.63 -4.97 48.40
CA VAL A 88 8.69 -4.94 47.38
C VAL A 88 8.16 -4.34 46.06
N PRO A 89 8.86 -3.35 45.48
CA PRO A 89 8.51 -2.83 44.16
C PRO A 89 8.53 -3.92 43.07
N PRO A 90 7.64 -3.84 42.08
CA PRO A 90 7.55 -4.83 41.00
C PRO A 90 8.79 -4.81 40.12
N LEU A 91 9.55 -5.91 40.17
CA LEU A 91 10.84 -6.00 39.50
C LEU A 91 10.70 -5.89 37.98
N ILE A 92 9.85 -6.71 37.35
CA ILE A 92 9.70 -6.70 35.88
C ILE A 92 9.15 -5.36 35.39
N LYS A 93 8.21 -4.75 36.12
CA LYS A 93 7.70 -3.40 35.79
C LYS A 93 8.83 -2.36 35.77
N ASN A 94 9.70 -2.37 36.77
CA ASN A 94 10.82 -1.45 36.87
C ASN A 94 11.86 -1.69 35.78
N LEU A 95 12.16 -2.96 35.48
CA LEU A 95 13.05 -3.33 34.40
C LEU A 95 12.50 -2.92 33.04
N VAL A 96 11.21 -3.15 32.76
CA VAL A 96 10.56 -2.69 31.52
C VAL A 96 10.64 -1.17 31.38
N ASN A 97 10.42 -0.42 32.46
CA ASN A 97 10.57 1.04 32.48
C ASN A 97 12.01 1.48 32.15
N GLN A 98 13.01 0.72 32.59
CA GLN A 98 14.42 0.98 32.35
C GLN A 98 14.88 0.54 30.96
N TRP A 99 14.38 -0.59 30.45
CA TRP A 99 14.80 -1.22 29.20
C TRP A 99 14.20 -0.55 27.96
N LEU A 100 12.89 -0.24 27.98
CA LEU A 100 12.21 0.32 26.81
C LEU A 100 12.85 1.62 26.27
N PRO A 101 13.31 2.58 27.10
CA PRO A 101 14.01 3.78 26.62
C PRO A 101 15.34 3.50 25.89
N GLN A 102 15.98 2.36 26.19
CA GLN A 102 17.27 1.97 25.61
C GLN A 102 17.13 1.36 24.21
N LEU A 103 15.91 0.98 23.81
CA LEU A 103 15.62 0.46 22.48
C LEU A 103 15.38 1.62 21.50
N ASP A 104 16.07 1.60 20.37
CA ASP A 104 15.98 2.68 19.39
C ASP A 104 14.63 2.71 18.68
N GLU A 105 14.02 1.54 18.51
CA GLU A 105 12.71 1.32 17.91
C GLU A 105 11.58 1.91 18.77
N VAL A 106 11.77 2.05 20.09
CA VAL A 106 10.73 2.57 20.97
C VAL A 106 10.69 4.09 20.90
N LEU A 107 9.54 4.67 20.55
CA LEU A 107 9.34 6.12 20.51
C LEU A 107 8.74 6.67 21.81
N ALA A 108 7.74 5.99 22.34
CA ALA A 108 7.04 6.36 23.56
C ALA A 108 6.35 5.13 24.15
N PHE A 109 6.10 5.13 25.46
CA PHE A 109 5.22 4.15 26.10
C PHE A 109 4.39 4.79 27.21
N TYR A 110 3.25 4.20 27.49
CA TYR A 110 2.34 4.64 28.54
C TYR A 110 1.59 3.45 29.14
N SER A 111 1.29 3.48 30.45
CA SER A 111 0.47 2.43 31.07
C SER A 111 -0.85 2.22 30.33
N ALA A 112 -1.24 0.97 30.15
CA ALA A 112 -2.42 0.63 29.37
C ALA A 112 -3.71 1.13 30.02
N GLN A 113 -4.78 1.19 29.24
CA GLN A 113 -6.12 1.42 29.77
C GLN A 113 -6.60 0.20 30.57
N VAL A 114 -7.57 0.39 31.47
CA VAL A 114 -8.11 -0.69 32.32
C VAL A 114 -8.62 -1.88 31.50
N LYS A 115 -9.22 -1.61 30.32
CA LYS A 115 -9.68 -2.64 29.37
C LYS A 115 -8.58 -3.57 28.84
N ASP A 116 -7.33 -3.09 28.79
CA ASP A 116 -6.19 -3.78 28.18
C ASP A 116 -5.10 -4.12 29.22
N GLY A 117 -5.46 -4.20 30.51
CA GLY A 117 -4.56 -4.60 31.60
C GLY A 117 -4.11 -3.48 32.54
N GLY A 118 -4.48 -2.22 32.27
CA GLY A 118 -4.26 -1.11 33.20
C GLY A 118 -2.79 -0.90 33.56
N LEU A 119 -2.50 -0.84 34.87
CA LEU A 119 -1.15 -0.63 35.39
C LEU A 119 -0.24 -1.87 35.33
N GLU A 120 -0.78 -3.03 34.91
CA GLU A 120 -0.03 -4.27 34.73
C GLU A 120 0.50 -4.43 33.30
N ALA A 121 0.16 -3.47 32.42
CA ALA A 121 0.57 -3.45 31.03
C ALA A 121 0.93 -2.04 30.56
N VAL A 122 1.66 -1.96 29.45
CA VAL A 122 2.06 -0.70 28.81
C VAL A 122 1.85 -0.80 27.30
N TYR A 123 1.26 0.25 26.73
CA TYR A 123 1.28 0.46 25.28
C TYR A 123 2.64 1.03 24.89
N VAL A 124 3.24 0.48 23.83
CA VAL A 124 4.53 0.90 23.30
C VAL A 124 4.35 1.34 21.86
N LEU A 125 4.67 2.60 21.58
CA LEU A 125 4.67 3.18 20.25
C LEU A 125 6.03 2.91 19.60
N LEU A 126 6.02 2.18 18.48
CA LEU A 126 7.23 1.85 17.73
C LEU A 126 7.52 2.87 16.63
N LYS A 127 8.80 2.98 16.30
CA LYS A 127 9.29 3.77 15.17
C LYS A 127 8.78 3.09 13.92
N LYS A 128 7.93 3.81 13.18
CA LYS A 128 7.55 3.40 11.83
C LYS A 128 8.84 3.19 11.04
N ALA A 129 9.15 1.95 10.69
CA ALA A 129 10.16 1.70 9.67
C ALA A 129 9.66 2.44 8.41
N SER A 130 10.37 3.49 8.06
CA SER A 130 10.03 4.26 6.89
C SER A 130 10.21 3.34 5.70
N ARG A 131 9.12 3.01 5.01
CA ARG A 131 9.21 2.54 3.61
C ARG A 131 9.87 3.59 2.69
N THR A 132 10.29 4.73 3.24
CA THR A 132 10.92 5.90 2.61
C THR A 132 12.35 5.69 2.12
N ASP A 133 12.93 4.49 2.21
CA ASP A 133 13.99 4.14 1.25
C ASP A 133 13.42 3.98 -0.18
N LEU A 134 12.09 3.83 -0.31
CA LEU A 134 11.35 4.23 -1.50
C LEU A 134 10.60 5.55 -1.25
N PRO A 135 10.90 6.63 -2.00
CA PRO A 135 10.30 7.95 -1.79
C PRO A 135 8.78 7.93 -2.03
N THR A 136 8.00 7.75 -0.96
CA THR A 136 6.51 7.72 -1.01
C THR A 136 5.90 9.08 -0.65
N ARG A 137 6.73 10.12 -0.44
CA ARG A 137 6.27 11.50 -0.41
C ARG A 137 6.99 12.27 -1.51
N LEU A 138 6.25 12.63 -2.56
CA LEU A 138 6.68 13.68 -3.47
C LEU A 138 7.01 14.93 -2.63
N PRO A 139 8.16 15.57 -2.84
CA PRO A 139 8.58 16.71 -2.03
C PRO A 139 7.61 17.87 -2.19
N THR A 140 6.75 18.09 -1.20
CA THR A 140 5.88 19.26 -1.10
C THR A 140 6.65 20.41 -0.47
N LYS A 141 7.52 21.05 -1.26
CA LYS A 141 7.83 22.50 -1.26
C LYS A 141 9.11 22.74 -2.07
N GLY A 142 8.94 23.40 -3.21
CA GLY A 142 9.99 24.10 -3.93
C GLY A 142 11.12 23.24 -4.50
N ARG A 143 10.89 22.60 -5.66
CA ARG A 143 11.94 22.36 -6.67
C ARG A 143 11.32 21.90 -7.99
N GLU A 144 11.64 22.62 -9.05
CA GLU A 144 11.04 22.60 -10.39
C GLU A 144 11.38 21.40 -11.28
N SER A 145 11.63 20.22 -10.72
CA SER A 145 11.69 19.02 -11.55
C SER A 145 11.40 17.77 -10.74
N SER A 146 10.44 16.99 -11.23
CA SER A 146 10.19 15.65 -10.70
C SER A 146 11.47 14.82 -10.81
N PHE A 147 11.73 14.00 -9.81
CA PHE A 147 12.88 13.08 -9.75
C PHE A 147 13.01 12.24 -11.04
N LEU A 148 11.87 11.86 -11.64
CA LEU A 148 11.79 11.15 -12.93
C LEU A 148 12.37 11.96 -14.11
N VAL A 149 12.25 13.29 -14.12
CA VAL A 149 12.84 14.15 -15.18
C VAL A 149 14.34 14.30 -15.01
N ALA A 150 14.83 14.31 -13.77
CA ALA A 150 16.27 14.35 -13.51
C ALA A 150 16.94 13.01 -13.86
N GLU A 151 16.30 11.90 -13.53
CA GLU A 151 16.79 10.54 -13.82
C GLU A 151 16.84 10.27 -15.33
N THR A 152 15.81 10.66 -16.08
CA THR A 152 15.79 10.57 -17.56
C THR A 152 16.85 11.42 -18.24
N ARG A 153 17.06 12.67 -17.79
CA ARG A 153 18.16 13.51 -18.32
C ARG A 153 19.55 12.93 -18.02
N SER A 154 19.70 12.29 -16.85
CA SER A 154 20.94 11.64 -16.44
C SER A 154 21.24 10.41 -17.30
N MET A 155 20.22 9.61 -17.59
CA MET A 155 20.28 8.44 -18.48
C MET A 155 20.55 8.85 -19.93
N GLU A 156 19.85 9.87 -20.43
CA GLU A 156 20.06 10.44 -21.77
C GLU A 156 21.49 10.97 -21.92
N ARG A 157 22.02 11.65 -20.89
CA ARG A 157 23.41 12.15 -20.89
C ARG A 157 24.42 10.99 -20.86
N LYS A 158 24.18 9.94 -20.06
CA LYS A 158 25.02 8.73 -20.04
C LYS A 158 25.03 8.02 -21.40
N ARG A 159 23.86 7.88 -22.03
CA ARG A 159 23.73 7.29 -23.37
C ARG A 159 24.54 8.07 -24.41
N ARG A 160 24.45 9.41 -24.44
CA ARG A 160 25.22 10.25 -25.37
C ARG A 160 26.73 10.15 -25.16
N LEU A 161 27.18 10.05 -23.90
CA LEU A 161 28.60 9.86 -23.60
C LEU A 161 29.10 8.49 -24.07
N ALA A 162 28.31 7.42 -23.88
CA ALA A 162 28.63 6.10 -24.40
C ALA A 162 28.66 6.07 -25.95
N GLU A 163 27.72 6.77 -26.60
CA GLU A 163 27.70 6.95 -28.06
C GLU A 163 28.93 7.73 -28.57
N GLN A 164 29.39 8.76 -27.84
CA GLN A 164 30.61 9.52 -28.15
C GLN A 164 31.90 8.71 -27.90
N GLN A 165 31.88 7.80 -26.93
CA GLN A 165 32.97 6.87 -26.65
C GLN A 165 33.02 5.69 -27.63
N GLY A 166 32.15 5.67 -28.65
CA GLY A 166 32.18 4.68 -29.72
C GLY A 166 31.61 3.32 -29.33
N GLU A 167 31.02 3.18 -28.14
CA GLU A 167 30.40 1.95 -27.67
C GLU A 167 29.02 1.76 -28.32
N ARG A 168 29.00 1.57 -29.63
CA ARG A 168 27.82 1.05 -30.33
C ARG A 168 27.72 -0.44 -30.05
N GLN A 169 26.97 -0.85 -29.03
CA GLN A 169 26.46 -2.21 -29.01
C GLN A 169 25.30 -2.33 -30.00
N LEU A 170 25.63 -2.50 -31.28
CA LEU A 170 24.68 -2.94 -32.29
C LEU A 170 24.33 -4.39 -31.96
N ALA A 171 23.10 -4.63 -31.49
CA ALA A 171 22.56 -5.98 -31.46
C ALA A 171 22.59 -6.54 -32.89
N PRO A 172 23.10 -7.76 -33.13
CA PRO A 172 23.16 -8.33 -34.46
C PRO A 172 21.73 -8.64 -34.91
N VAL A 173 21.15 -7.75 -35.71
CA VAL A 173 19.89 -8.01 -36.40
C VAL A 173 20.22 -8.96 -37.55
N LYS A 174 19.70 -10.19 -37.50
CA LYS A 174 19.70 -11.08 -38.66
C LYS A 174 18.89 -10.38 -39.75
N ALA A 175 19.58 -9.79 -40.72
CA ALA A 175 18.96 -9.31 -41.94
C ALA A 175 18.36 -10.53 -42.64
N ARG A 176 17.03 -10.56 -42.75
CA ARG A 176 16.37 -11.46 -43.67
C ARG A 176 16.59 -10.84 -45.05
N GLU A 177 17.31 -11.54 -45.91
CA GLU A 177 17.53 -11.13 -47.29
C GLU A 177 16.16 -10.92 -47.95
N HIS A 178 15.87 -9.66 -48.29
CA HIS A 178 14.72 -9.31 -49.11
C HIS A 178 15.15 -9.42 -50.56
N SER A 179 14.43 -10.23 -51.33
CA SER A 179 14.56 -10.36 -52.77
C SER A 179 14.22 -9.04 -53.48
N ASP A 180 15.04 -8.66 -54.47
CA ASP A 180 14.87 -7.48 -55.34
C ASP A 180 13.70 -7.64 -56.33
N GLU A 181 12.46 -7.71 -55.84
CA GLU A 181 11.29 -7.48 -56.70
C GLU A 181 10.76 -6.07 -56.49
N GLU A 182 10.65 -5.32 -57.60
CA GLU A 182 10.06 -3.98 -57.63
C GLU A 182 8.66 -3.97 -57.00
N PRO A 183 8.29 -2.91 -56.25
CA PRO A 183 6.97 -2.80 -55.67
C PRO A 183 5.97 -2.56 -56.80
N LYS A 184 5.21 -3.60 -57.18
CA LYS A 184 3.96 -3.42 -57.92
C LYS A 184 3.07 -2.51 -57.09
N ALA A 185 2.51 -1.48 -57.73
CA ALA A 185 1.49 -0.63 -57.13
C ALA A 185 0.39 -1.51 -56.53
N GLY A 186 0.38 -1.59 -55.20
CA GLY A 186 -0.58 -2.39 -54.44
C GLY A 186 -1.98 -1.83 -54.62
N PRO A 187 -3.02 -2.66 -54.54
CA PRO A 187 -4.39 -2.25 -54.78
C PRO A 187 -4.87 -1.44 -53.56
N GLU A 188 -4.56 -0.15 -53.53
CA GLU A 188 -5.00 0.76 -52.46
C GLU A 188 -6.53 0.78 -52.33
N GLY A 189 -7.25 0.50 -53.44
CA GLY A 189 -8.70 0.32 -53.43
C GLY A 189 -9.20 -0.96 -52.74
N GLU A 190 -8.42 -2.05 -52.73
CA GLU A 190 -8.81 -3.30 -52.04
C GLU A 190 -8.59 -3.23 -50.53
N LEU A 191 -7.58 -2.48 -50.09
CA LEU A 191 -7.29 -2.26 -48.67
C LEU A 191 -8.36 -1.40 -47.98
N GLN A 192 -8.89 -0.39 -48.68
CA GLN A 192 -10.01 0.42 -48.18
C GLN A 192 -11.29 -0.41 -48.03
N ASN A 193 -11.59 -1.26 -49.02
CA ASN A 193 -12.73 -2.18 -48.93
C ASN A 193 -12.55 -3.23 -47.82
N SER A 194 -11.31 -3.69 -47.55
CA SER A 194 -11.02 -4.65 -46.47
C SER A 194 -11.13 -4.04 -45.07
N ILE A 195 -10.81 -2.75 -44.90
CA ILE A 195 -11.03 -2.02 -43.64
C ILE A 195 -12.53 -1.81 -43.39
N LEU A 196 -13.31 -1.46 -44.43
CA LEU A 196 -14.77 -1.34 -44.34
C LEU A 196 -15.49 -2.68 -44.08
N GLN A 197 -14.88 -3.80 -44.48
CA GLN A 197 -15.42 -5.16 -44.29
C GLN A 197 -14.92 -5.86 -43.03
N HIS A 198 -14.15 -5.18 -42.16
CA HIS A 198 -13.64 -5.82 -40.95
C HIS A 198 -14.79 -6.01 -39.93
N PRO A 199 -15.03 -7.24 -39.40
CA PRO A 199 -16.18 -7.54 -38.54
C PRO A 199 -16.30 -6.62 -37.30
N ALA A 200 -15.16 -6.09 -36.85
CA ALA A 200 -15.07 -5.20 -35.70
C ALA A 200 -15.59 -3.77 -35.98
N LEU A 201 -15.60 -3.33 -37.23
CA LEU A 201 -16.03 -1.99 -37.65
C LEU A 201 -17.49 -1.96 -38.09
N ASP A 202 -18.01 -3.08 -38.60
CA ASP A 202 -19.45 -3.25 -38.95
C ASP A 202 -20.36 -3.13 -37.71
N SER A 203 -19.80 -3.45 -36.53
CA SER A 203 -20.48 -3.43 -35.23
C SER A 203 -20.44 -2.08 -34.51
N GLN A 204 -20.17 -0.95 -35.18
CA GLN A 204 -20.01 0.39 -34.55
C GLN A 204 -21.14 1.40 -34.92
N ARG A 205 -22.27 0.92 -35.44
CA ARG A 205 -23.37 1.75 -35.98
C ARG A 205 -23.96 2.79 -35.01
N PHE A 206 -23.79 2.63 -33.70
CA PHE A 206 -24.36 3.55 -32.68
C PHE A 206 -23.33 4.12 -31.69
N ASP A 207 -22.03 4.19 -32.05
CA ASP A 207 -20.97 4.68 -31.14
C ASP A 207 -20.93 6.22 -30.95
N GLY A 208 -21.89 6.97 -31.50
CA GLY A 208 -22.08 8.40 -31.22
C GLY A 208 -21.08 9.36 -31.87
N ILE A 209 -20.25 8.85 -32.79
CA ILE A 209 -19.19 9.62 -33.44
C ILE A 209 -19.73 10.48 -34.60
N ASP A 210 -20.91 10.19 -35.15
CA ASP A 210 -21.61 11.09 -36.07
C ASP A 210 -23.14 10.80 -36.15
N PRO A 211 -24.02 11.66 -35.61
CA PRO A 211 -25.47 11.46 -35.66
C PRO A 211 -26.06 11.57 -37.08
N ASN A 212 -25.36 12.16 -38.05
CA ASN A 212 -25.85 12.28 -39.42
C ASN A 212 -25.62 11.03 -40.28
N LEU A 213 -24.74 10.12 -39.85
CA LEU A 213 -24.48 8.87 -40.58
C LEU A 213 -25.55 7.79 -40.34
N ASN A 214 -26.34 7.89 -39.26
CA ASN A 214 -27.35 6.89 -38.91
C ASN A 214 -28.59 7.56 -38.29
N PRO A 215 -29.44 8.22 -39.11
CA PRO A 215 -30.59 8.96 -38.62
C PRO A 215 -31.65 8.03 -38.02
N GLU A 216 -32.28 8.47 -36.94
CA GLU A 216 -33.34 7.70 -36.31
C GLU A 216 -34.54 7.54 -37.25
N PRO A 217 -35.02 6.31 -37.50
CA PRO A 217 -36.21 6.08 -38.32
C PRO A 217 -37.46 6.64 -37.64
N PRO A 218 -38.49 7.01 -38.43
CA PRO A 218 -39.71 7.61 -37.91
C PRO A 218 -40.48 6.68 -36.98
N LEU A 219 -41.16 7.27 -36.00
CA LEU A 219 -41.96 6.58 -34.98
C LEU A 219 -43.05 5.71 -35.63
N ASN A 220 -43.43 4.61 -34.97
CA ASN A 220 -44.44 3.63 -35.41
C ASN A 220 -44.13 2.85 -36.69
N THR A 221 -42.88 2.85 -37.16
CA THR A 221 -42.43 1.99 -38.26
C THR A 221 -41.81 0.69 -37.75
N LYS A 222 -41.82 -0.35 -38.60
CA LYS A 222 -41.08 -1.60 -38.33
C LYS A 222 -39.58 -1.33 -38.18
N ALA A 223 -39.06 -0.43 -39.02
CA ALA A 223 -37.67 0.03 -38.97
C ALA A 223 -37.28 0.63 -37.62
N ARG A 224 -38.20 1.36 -36.94
CA ARG A 224 -37.93 1.88 -35.58
C ARG A 224 -37.75 0.79 -34.54
N ARG A 225 -38.60 -0.24 -34.57
CA ARG A 225 -38.48 -1.39 -33.65
C ARG A 225 -37.18 -2.15 -33.87
N GLU A 226 -36.78 -2.32 -35.13
CA GLU A 226 -35.52 -2.97 -35.50
C GLU A 226 -34.32 -2.13 -35.04
N PHE A 227 -34.32 -0.82 -35.28
CA PHE A 227 -33.30 0.12 -34.82
C PHE A 227 -33.12 0.11 -33.28
N ASP A 228 -34.22 0.14 -32.52
CA ASP A 228 -34.17 0.13 -31.06
C ASP A 228 -33.74 -1.25 -30.48
N ASN A 229 -33.98 -2.35 -31.22
CA ASN A 229 -33.49 -3.68 -30.87
C ASN A 229 -31.98 -3.79 -31.10
N GLU A 230 -31.51 -3.38 -32.28
CA GLU A 230 -30.10 -3.44 -32.69
C GLU A 230 -29.22 -2.59 -31.77
N LYS A 231 -29.68 -1.37 -31.44
CA LYS A 231 -29.02 -0.48 -30.46
C LYS A 231 -28.83 -1.16 -29.10
N ARG A 232 -29.85 -1.85 -28.59
CA ARG A 232 -29.79 -2.59 -27.31
C ARG A 232 -28.84 -3.78 -27.36
N GLU A 233 -28.82 -4.52 -28.47
CA GLU A 233 -27.92 -5.66 -28.65
C GLU A 233 -26.46 -5.22 -28.70
N GLN A 234 -26.16 -4.17 -29.45
CA GLN A 234 -24.81 -3.61 -29.54
C GLN A 234 -24.32 -3.08 -28.18
N GLU A 235 -25.19 -2.39 -27.43
CA GLU A 235 -24.86 -1.92 -26.07
C GLU A 235 -24.59 -3.09 -25.12
N LYS A 236 -25.39 -4.16 -25.20
CA LYS A 236 -25.17 -5.38 -24.41
C LYS A 236 -23.86 -6.06 -24.77
N GLU A 237 -23.52 -6.15 -26.05
CA GLU A 237 -22.25 -6.70 -26.51
C GLU A 237 -21.06 -5.85 -26.03
N LYS A 238 -21.19 -4.52 -26.09
CA LYS A 238 -20.20 -3.57 -25.56
C LYS A 238 -19.98 -3.76 -24.05
N GLN A 239 -21.05 -3.95 -23.28
CA GLN A 239 -20.95 -4.23 -21.84
C GLN A 239 -20.28 -5.59 -21.55
N LEU A 240 -20.59 -6.63 -22.34
CA LEU A 240 -19.92 -7.93 -22.25
C LEU A 240 -18.41 -7.82 -22.52
N ARG A 241 -18.01 -7.09 -23.57
CA ARG A 241 -16.60 -6.85 -23.92
C ARG A 241 -15.85 -6.08 -22.82
N LEU A 242 -16.52 -5.14 -22.16
CA LEU A 242 -15.97 -4.38 -21.03
C LEU A 242 -15.95 -5.18 -19.71
N GLY A 243 -16.40 -6.44 -19.70
CA GLY A 243 -16.41 -7.30 -18.51
C GLY A 243 -17.58 -7.02 -17.55
N ASN A 244 -18.52 -6.17 -17.94
CA ASN A 244 -19.71 -5.85 -17.16
C ASN A 244 -20.81 -6.87 -17.45
N MET A 245 -20.68 -8.09 -16.91
CA MET A 245 -21.71 -9.12 -17.06
C MET A 245 -23.03 -8.67 -16.42
N PRO A 246 -24.17 -8.72 -17.13
CA PRO A 246 -25.47 -8.50 -16.53
C PRO A 246 -25.72 -9.59 -15.47
N ARG A 247 -26.05 -9.17 -14.24
CA ARG A 247 -26.39 -10.11 -13.16
C ARG A 247 -27.74 -10.75 -13.47
N PHE A 248 -27.75 -12.03 -13.80
CA PHE A 248 -28.98 -12.81 -13.83
C PHE A 248 -29.39 -13.11 -12.39
N THR A 249 -30.26 -12.29 -11.82
CA THR A 249 -30.94 -12.62 -10.56
C THR A 249 -32.08 -13.56 -10.88
N SER A 250 -32.02 -14.81 -10.40
CA SER A 250 -33.09 -15.81 -10.56
C SER A 250 -34.30 -15.55 -9.64
N THR A 251 -34.24 -14.53 -8.79
CA THR A 251 -35.34 -14.14 -7.92
C THR A 251 -36.40 -13.38 -8.71
N PRO A 252 -37.65 -13.87 -8.80
CA PRO A 252 -38.74 -13.11 -9.38
C PRO A 252 -38.91 -11.81 -8.59
N THR A 253 -38.76 -10.67 -9.26
CA THR A 253 -39.10 -9.38 -8.67
C THR A 253 -40.61 -9.36 -8.39
N PRO A 254 -41.06 -9.13 -7.15
CA PRO A 254 -42.48 -8.99 -6.88
C PRO A 254 -43.00 -7.77 -7.66
N ARG A 255 -44.08 -7.97 -8.42
CA ARG A 255 -44.83 -6.83 -8.97
C ARG A 255 -45.37 -6.05 -7.77
N GLY A 256 -44.94 -4.80 -7.65
CA GLY A 256 -45.48 -3.85 -6.69
C GLY A 256 -46.98 -3.61 -6.91
N PRO A 257 -47.64 -2.98 -5.92
CA PRO A 257 -49.09 -2.75 -5.93
C PRO A 257 -49.56 -1.83 -7.06
#